data_AF-A0A6G2BDN9-F1
#
_entry.id   AF-A0A6G2BDN9-F1
#
_cell.length_a   1.000
_cell.length_b   1.000
_cell.length_c   1.000
_cell.angle_alpha   90.00
_cell.angle_beta   90.00
_cell.angle_gamma   90.00
#
_symmetry.space_group_name_H-M   'P 1'
#
loop_
_entity.id
_entity.type
_entity.pdbx_description
1 polymer ?
#
loop_
_entity_poly.entity_id
_entity_poly.type
_entity_poly.pdbx_seq_one_letter_code
_entity_poly.pdbx_strand_id
1 'polypeptide(L)'
;MNINRTRRTITAAINTTRTLGYTTLSGATLTALTTGQLIRISTYLQQLGLDDDFTNRYASPFGRHAAKHYRNRAGHDPRRCWINRDGRWIHVFVYAPNDPALTAAVASYKRTAHLTLAA
;
A
#
# COMPACT_ATOMS: atom_id res chain seq x y z
N MET A 1 2.60 -37.87 21.33
CA MET A 1 2.91 -36.59 20.64
C MET A 1 1.65 -35.74 20.63
N ASN A 2 1.66 -34.53 21.21
CA ASN A 2 0.46 -33.70 21.34
C ASN A 2 0.14 -33.01 19.99
N ILE A 3 -0.92 -33.46 19.31
CA ILE A 3 -1.36 -33.02 17.98
C ILE A 3 -1.50 -31.48 17.90
N ASN A 4 -1.92 -30.84 18.98
CA ASN A 4 -2.08 -29.37 19.03
C ASN A 4 -0.74 -28.64 19.03
N ARG A 5 0.29 -29.22 19.67
CA ARG A 5 1.65 -28.65 19.67
C ARG A 5 2.30 -28.74 18.29
N THR A 6 2.14 -29.89 17.62
CA THR A 6 2.65 -30.09 16.25
C THR A 6 2.00 -29.12 15.26
N ARG A 7 0.67 -28.97 15.30
CA ARG A 7 -0.06 -28.01 14.44
C ARG A 7 0.42 -26.57 14.64
N ARG A 8 0.52 -26.11 15.89
CA ARG A 8 1.01 -24.76 16.21
C ARG A 8 2.42 -24.53 15.69
N THR A 9 3.30 -25.52 15.82
CA THR A 9 4.69 -25.44 15.34
C THR A 9 4.74 -25.33 13.82
N ILE A 10 3.96 -26.14 13.10
CA ILE A 10 3.88 -26.08 11.63
C ILE A 10 3.32 -24.73 11.16
N THR A 11 2.24 -24.24 11.78
CA THR A 11 1.67 -22.93 11.46
C THR A 11 2.68 -21.81 11.69
N ALA A 12 3.41 -21.83 12.80
CA ALA A 12 4.44 -20.85 13.10
C ALA A 12 5.57 -20.88 12.05
N ALA A 13 6.02 -22.08 11.66
CA ALA A 13 7.04 -22.24 10.63
C ALA A 13 6.56 -21.67 9.27
N ILE A 14 5.34 -22.01 8.84
CA ILE A 14 4.76 -21.47 7.59
C ILE A 14 4.67 -19.95 7.61
N ASN A 15 4.18 -19.38 8.71
CA ASN A 15 4.03 -17.92 8.84
C ASN A 15 5.38 -17.21 8.84
N THR A 16 6.38 -17.78 9.52
CA THR A 16 7.74 -17.23 9.57
C THR A 16 8.38 -17.27 8.18
N THR A 17 8.33 -18.42 7.50
CA THR A 17 8.89 -18.57 6.16
C THR A 17 8.23 -17.63 5.14
N ARG A 18 6.90 -17.50 5.18
CA ARG A 18 6.18 -16.56 4.31
C ARG A 18 6.57 -15.11 4.58
N THR A 19 6.68 -14.74 5.86
CA THR A 19 7.07 -13.38 6.25
C THR A 19 8.48 -13.05 5.75
N LEU A 20 9.44 -13.96 5.97
CA LEU A 20 10.81 -13.81 5.45
C LEU A 20 10.84 -13.74 3.92
N GLY A 21 10.05 -14.56 3.23
CA GLY A 21 9.96 -14.54 1.77
C GLY A 21 9.48 -13.19 1.23
N TYR A 22 8.36 -12.68 1.71
CA TYR A 22 7.78 -11.43 1.20
C TYR A 22 8.57 -10.17 1.60
N THR A 23 9.18 -10.16 2.79
CA THR A 23 10.06 -9.07 3.21
C THR A 23 11.32 -9.03 2.37
N THR A 24 11.94 -10.19 2.11
CA THR A 24 13.10 -10.29 1.21
C THR A 24 12.77 -9.84 -0.21
N LEU A 25 11.63 -10.27 -0.77
CA LEU A 25 11.18 -9.84 -2.10
C LEU A 25 10.94 -8.32 -2.19
N SER A 26 10.52 -7.70 -1.09
CA SER A 26 10.29 -6.25 -1.05
C SER A 26 11.57 -5.45 -0.84
N GLY A 27 12.57 -6.03 -0.16
CA GLY A 27 13.93 -5.52 -0.04
C GLY A 27 14.00 -4.02 0.29
N ALA A 28 14.77 -3.27 -0.51
CA ALA A 28 14.94 -1.83 -0.34
C ALA A 28 13.62 -1.03 -0.40
N THR A 29 12.60 -1.53 -1.11
CA THR A 29 11.29 -0.87 -1.17
C THR A 29 10.60 -0.90 0.19
N LEU A 30 10.72 -2.00 0.93
CA LEU A 30 10.20 -2.10 2.30
C LEU A 30 10.93 -1.14 3.23
N THR A 31 12.26 -1.05 3.13
CA THR A 31 13.04 -0.07 3.92
C THR A 31 12.61 1.37 3.62
N ALA A 32 12.45 1.73 2.34
CA ALA A 32 11.97 3.04 1.94
C ALA A 32 10.53 3.31 2.43
N LEU A 33 9.69 2.29 2.48
CA LEU A 33 8.33 2.37 3.03
C LEU A 33 8.32 2.59 4.54
N THR A 34 9.17 1.86 5.28
CA THR A 34 9.29 1.98 6.75
C THR A 34 9.90 3.31 7.18
N THR A 35 10.81 3.87 6.37
CA THR A 35 11.43 5.17 6.63
C THR A 35 10.60 6.36 6.14
N GLY A 36 9.45 6.13 5.50
CA GLY A 36 8.57 7.18 4.99
C GLY A 36 9.01 7.84 3.69
N GLN A 37 10.11 7.37 3.07
CA GLN A 37 10.52 7.81 1.73
C GLN A 37 9.52 7.37 0.65
N LEU A 38 8.83 6.25 0.88
CA LEU A 38 7.69 5.81 0.11
C LEU A 38 6.48 5.70 1.03
N ILE A 39 5.29 5.92 0.47
CA ILE A 39 4.02 5.77 1.18
C ILE A 39 3.03 4.93 0.37
N ARG A 40 2.09 4.33 1.10
CA ARG A 40 0.93 3.66 0.51
C ARG A 40 -0.17 4.68 0.26
N ILE A 41 -1.07 4.33 -0.66
CA ILE A 41 -2.30 5.11 -0.91
C ILE A 41 -3.12 5.33 0.36
N SER A 42 -3.27 4.32 1.23
CA SER A 42 -4.02 4.49 2.47
C SER A 42 -3.42 5.57 3.37
N THR A 43 -2.09 5.57 3.51
CA THR A 43 -1.35 6.56 4.30
C THR A 43 -1.49 7.95 3.69
N TYR A 44 -1.39 8.06 2.36
CA TYR A 44 -1.60 9.32 1.66
C TYR A 44 -3.01 9.89 1.87
N LEU A 45 -4.06 9.07 1.75
CA LEU A 45 -5.45 9.50 1.98
C LEU A 45 -5.68 9.93 3.43
N GLN A 46 -5.11 9.22 4.40
CA GLN A 46 -5.15 9.61 5.81
C GLN A 46 -4.42 10.94 6.06
N GLN A 47 -3.28 11.19 5.40
CA GLN A 47 -2.57 12.46 5.49
C GLN A 47 -3.36 13.64 4.91
N LEU A 48 -4.27 13.37 3.96
CA LEU A 48 -5.22 14.36 3.44
C LEU A 48 -6.45 14.57 4.36
N GLY A 49 -6.50 13.90 5.52
CA GLY A 49 -7.59 14.03 6.49
C GLY A 49 -8.80 13.14 6.22
N LEU A 50 -8.70 12.17 5.31
CA LEU A 50 -9.78 11.19 5.08
C LEU A 50 -9.76 10.11 6.17
N ASP A 51 -10.94 9.73 6.63
CA ASP A 51 -11.11 8.76 7.70
C ASP A 51 -10.82 7.30 7.25
N ASP A 52 -10.79 6.40 8.23
CA ASP A 52 -10.53 4.99 8.01
C ASP A 52 -11.68 4.30 7.25
N ASP A 53 -12.93 4.74 7.41
CA ASP A 53 -14.06 4.17 6.66
C ASP A 53 -13.94 4.48 5.15
N PHE A 54 -13.65 5.73 4.82
CA PHE A 54 -13.36 6.15 3.46
C PHE A 54 -12.16 5.39 2.91
N THR A 55 -11.07 5.33 3.67
CA THR A 55 -9.82 4.67 3.24
C THR A 55 -10.06 3.18 2.98
N ASN A 56 -10.81 2.49 3.83
CA ASN A 56 -11.14 1.08 3.65
C ASN A 56 -11.98 0.82 2.40
N ARG A 57 -12.93 1.71 2.09
CA ARG A 57 -13.82 1.58 0.92
C ARG A 57 -13.13 1.98 -0.38
N TYR A 58 -12.32 3.03 -0.36
CA TYR A 58 -11.88 3.72 -1.57
C TYR A 58 -10.37 3.70 -1.83
N ALA A 59 -9.51 3.26 -0.90
CA ALA A 59 -8.06 3.23 -1.15
C ALA A 59 -7.68 2.33 -2.34
N SER A 60 -8.36 1.20 -2.54
CA SER A 60 -8.08 0.31 -3.68
C SER A 60 -8.51 0.92 -5.03
N PRO A 61 -9.77 1.38 -5.19
CA PRO A 61 -10.18 2.13 -6.39
C PRO A 61 -9.31 3.36 -6.67
N PHE A 62 -9.04 4.18 -5.65
CA PHE A 62 -8.18 5.35 -5.77
C PHE A 62 -6.76 4.96 -6.17
N GLY A 63 -6.20 3.90 -5.59
CA GLY A 63 -4.85 3.44 -5.92
C GLY A 63 -4.71 2.99 -7.37
N ARG A 64 -5.74 2.38 -7.97
CA ARG A 64 -5.77 2.07 -9.42
C ARG A 64 -5.82 3.34 -10.26
N HIS A 65 -6.57 4.34 -9.81
CA HIS A 65 -6.66 5.64 -10.47
C HIS A 65 -5.31 6.38 -10.43
N ALA A 66 -4.67 6.43 -9.26
CA ALA A 66 -3.31 6.98 -9.09
C ALA A 66 -2.28 6.26 -9.95
N ALA A 67 -2.33 4.92 -10.02
CA ALA A 67 -1.43 4.14 -10.87
C ALA A 67 -1.62 4.45 -12.37
N LYS A 68 -2.83 4.80 -12.81
CA LYS A 68 -3.08 5.25 -14.19
C LYS A 68 -2.38 6.59 -14.46
N HIS A 69 -2.54 7.57 -13.56
CA HIS A 69 -1.85 8.87 -13.67
C HIS A 69 -0.33 8.72 -13.66
N TYR A 70 0.20 7.86 -12.79
CA TYR A 70 1.63 7.59 -12.72
C TYR A 70 2.14 7.00 -14.03
N ARG A 71 1.48 5.97 -14.57
CA ARG A 71 1.87 5.36 -15.85
C ARG A 71 1.83 6.35 -17.00
N ASN A 72 0.80 7.20 -17.07
CA ASN A 72 0.70 8.21 -18.11
C ASN A 72 1.87 9.21 -18.06
N ARG A 73 2.38 9.52 -16.86
CA ARG A 73 3.49 10.45 -16.66
C ARG A 73 4.86 9.80 -16.83
N ALA A 74 5.07 8.62 -16.26
CA ALA A 74 6.37 7.96 -16.14
C ALA A 74 6.63 6.90 -17.23
N GLY A 75 5.60 6.46 -17.95
CA GLY A 75 5.71 5.41 -18.98
C GLY A 75 5.83 3.98 -18.43
N HIS A 76 5.86 3.79 -17.11
CA HIS A 76 5.96 2.48 -16.47
C HIS A 76 5.12 2.40 -15.18
N ASP A 77 5.00 1.19 -14.63
CA ASP A 77 4.28 0.94 -13.38
C ASP A 77 4.97 1.59 -12.17
N PRO A 78 4.21 2.08 -11.17
CA PRO A 78 4.78 2.46 -9.88
C PRO A 78 5.45 1.27 -9.20
N ARG A 79 6.38 1.55 -8.29
CA ARG A 79 7.00 0.53 -7.44
C ARG A 79 5.92 -0.20 -6.64
N ARG A 80 6.15 -1.48 -6.36
CA ARG A 80 5.26 -2.32 -5.57
C ARG A 80 5.99 -2.90 -4.36
N CYS A 81 5.26 -3.08 -3.27
CA CYS A 81 5.76 -3.66 -2.03
C CYS A 81 4.77 -4.68 -1.50
N TRP A 82 5.25 -5.83 -1.04
CA TRP A 82 4.40 -6.77 -0.30
C TRP A 82 4.18 -6.23 1.10
N ILE A 83 2.93 -6.20 1.52
CA ILE A 83 2.54 -5.82 2.88
C ILE A 83 1.62 -6.87 3.46
N ASN A 84 1.74 -7.09 4.77
CA ASN A 84 0.79 -7.91 5.50
C ASN A 84 -0.37 -7.01 5.96
N ARG A 85 -1.59 -7.32 5.51
CA ARG A 85 -2.83 -6.71 5.95
C ARG A 85 -3.67 -7.81 6.58
N ASP A 86 -3.85 -7.76 7.90
CA ASP A 86 -4.72 -8.66 8.67
C ASP A 86 -4.45 -10.15 8.40
N GLY A 87 -3.17 -10.54 8.31
CA GLY A 87 -2.74 -11.92 8.04
C GLY A 87 -2.69 -12.29 6.56
N ARG A 88 -3.09 -11.39 5.66
CA ARG A 88 -3.02 -11.57 4.21
C ARG A 88 -1.93 -10.70 3.60
N TRP A 89 -1.00 -11.34 2.90
CA TRP A 89 -0.02 -10.63 2.09
C TRP A 89 -0.65 -10.11 0.80
N ILE A 90 -0.50 -8.82 0.55
CA ILE A 90 -0.97 -8.15 -0.65
C ILE A 90 0.15 -7.32 -1.27
N HIS A 91 0.18 -7.28 -2.59
CA HIS A 91 1.18 -6.52 -3.34
C HIS A 91 0.58 -5.16 -3.73
N VAL A 92 1.08 -4.08 -3.11
CA VAL A 92 0.49 -2.75 -3.26
C VAL A 92 1.45 -1.80 -3.97
N PHE A 93 0.91 -0.85 -4.72
CA PHE A 93 1.68 0.27 -5.25
C PHE A 93 2.11 1.21 -4.13
N VAL A 94 3.34 1.70 -4.23
CA VAL A 94 3.93 2.68 -3.32
C VAL A 94 4.51 3.85 -4.13
N TYR A 95 4.47 5.03 -3.54
CA TYR A 95 4.78 6.29 -4.21
C TYR A 95 5.66 7.15 -3.31
N ALA A 96 6.43 8.06 -3.91
CA ALA A 96 6.99 9.17 -3.14
C ALA A 96 5.83 10.03 -2.59
N PRO A 97 5.93 10.57 -1.36
CA PRO A 97 4.86 11.37 -0.77
C PRO A 97 4.38 12.54 -1.64
N ASN A 98 5.32 13.17 -2.34
CA ASN A 98 5.06 14.34 -3.19
C ASN A 98 4.98 13.98 -4.68
N ASP A 99 4.66 12.72 -5.03
CA ASP A 99 4.58 12.34 -6.44
C ASP A 99 3.45 13.08 -7.16
N PRO A 100 3.72 13.80 -8.28
CA PRO A 100 2.69 14.54 -9.00
C PRO A 100 1.52 13.68 -9.52
N ALA A 101 1.70 12.37 -9.65
CA ALA A 101 0.62 11.46 -10.00
C ALA A 101 -0.45 11.37 -8.90
N LEU A 102 -0.06 11.53 -7.63
CA LEU A 102 -0.98 11.51 -6.50
C LEU A 102 -1.85 12.78 -6.49
N THR A 103 -1.26 13.95 -6.69
CA THR A 103 -2.00 15.22 -6.73
C THR A 103 -2.97 15.26 -7.92
N ALA A 104 -2.53 14.82 -9.11
CA ALA A 104 -3.40 14.68 -10.28
C ALA A 104 -4.55 13.68 -10.04
N ALA A 105 -4.28 12.58 -9.32
CA ALA A 105 -5.30 11.61 -8.95
C ALA A 105 -6.33 12.19 -7.97
N VAL A 106 -5.91 12.97 -6.97
CA VAL A 106 -6.82 13.65 -6.03
C VAL A 106 -7.76 14.58 -6.78
N ALA A 107 -7.22 15.44 -7.64
CA ALA A 107 -7.97 16.43 -8.40
C ALA A 107 -9.03 15.82 -9.33
N SER A 108 -8.71 14.69 -9.94
CA SER A 108 -9.58 14.07 -10.96
C SER A 108 -10.51 12.98 -10.42
N TYR A 109 -10.29 12.49 -9.20
CA TYR A 109 -11.13 11.46 -8.62
C TYR A 109 -12.31 12.09 -7.88
N LYS A 110 -13.54 11.84 -8.36
CA LYS A 110 -14.78 12.50 -7.88
C LYS A 110 -14.93 12.55 -6.36
N ARG A 111 -14.48 11.51 -5.65
CA ARG A 111 -14.61 11.43 -4.18
C ARG A 111 -13.57 12.25 -3.41
N THR A 112 -12.46 12.63 -4.04
CA THR A 112 -11.38 13.41 -3.42
C THR A 112 -11.18 14.78 -4.07
N ALA A 113 -11.85 15.07 -5.19
CA ALA A 113 -11.70 16.32 -5.93
C ALA A 113 -12.05 17.57 -5.09
N HIS A 114 -12.93 17.44 -4.10
CA HIS A 114 -13.24 18.53 -3.17
C HIS A 114 -12.04 18.93 -2.29
N LEU A 115 -11.08 18.03 -2.08
CA LEU A 115 -9.88 18.29 -1.28
C LEU A 115 -8.89 19.22 -1.99
N THR A 116 -8.93 19.33 -3.32
CA THR A 116 -8.06 20.26 -4.05
C THR A 116 -8.56 21.70 -4.04
N LEU A 117 -9.79 21.94 -3.59
CA LEU A 117 -10.35 23.29 -3.48
C LEU A 117 -10.00 23.97 -2.14
N ALA A 118 -9.48 23.20 -1.18
CA ALA A 118 -9.20 23.63 0.19
C ALA A 118 -7.70 23.77 0.49
N ALA A 119 -6.84 23.66 -0.53
CA ALA A 119 -5.38 23.74 -0.43
C ALA A 119 -4.84 25.02 -1.07
#